data_AF-A0A7W1QZ59-F1
#
_entry.id   AF-A0A7W1QZ59-F1
#
_cell.length_a   1.000
_cell.length_b   1.000
_cell.length_c   1.000
_cell.angle_alpha   90.00
_cell.angle_beta   90.00
_cell.angle_gamma   90.00
#
_symmetry.space_group_name_H-M   'P 1'
#
loop_
_entity.id
_entity.type
_entity.pdbx_description
1 polymer ?
#
loop_
_entity_poly.entity_id
_entity_poly.type
_entity_poly.pdbx_seq_one_letter_code
_entity_poly.pdbx_strand_id
1 'polypeptide(L)' 'FCPPRLPKCVCSASKEIEILTRKPIVPTEAEIEENPRARSAKLRACLKLT' A
#
# COMPACT_ATOMS: atom_id res chain seq x y z
N PHE A 1 -10.42 20.11 -0.10
CA PHE A 1 -11.03 18.76 -0.09
C PHE A 1 -11.54 18.45 -1.49
N CYS A 2 -11.09 17.36 -2.13
CA CYS A 2 -11.57 16.99 -3.46
C CYS A 2 -12.73 15.99 -3.37
N PRO A 3 -13.91 16.29 -3.96
CA PRO A 3 -14.97 15.31 -4.14
C PRO A 3 -14.50 14.03 -4.85
N PRO A 4 -14.89 12.83 -4.39
CA PRO A 4 -14.36 11.53 -4.86
C PRO A 4 -14.79 11.11 -6.28
N ARG A 5 -15.54 11.94 -7.01
CA ARG A 5 -16.01 11.67 -8.38
C ARG A 5 -15.53 12.68 -9.43
N LEU A 6 -14.57 13.53 -9.08
CA LEU A 6 -14.02 14.49 -10.03
C LEU A 6 -13.11 13.80 -11.05
N PRO A 7 -13.23 14.14 -12.34
CA PRO A 7 -12.39 13.56 -13.40
C PRO A 7 -10.92 14.00 -13.32
N LYS A 8 -10.63 15.08 -12.59
CA LYS A 8 -9.27 15.58 -12.31
C LYS A 8 -9.16 16.03 -10.85
N CYS A 9 -8.03 15.77 -10.20
CA CYS A 9 -7.74 16.35 -8.90
C CYS A 9 -7.64 17.87 -9.05
N VAL A 10 -8.52 18.58 -8.35
CA VAL A 10 -8.46 20.04 -8.15
C VAL A 10 -7.85 20.36 -6.78
N CYS A 11 -7.34 19.34 -6.10
CA CYS A 11 -6.53 19.45 -4.91
C CYS A 11 -5.15 19.91 -5.34
N SER A 12 -4.66 21.03 -4.82
CA SER A 12 -3.27 21.45 -5.02
C SER A 12 -2.24 20.55 -4.32
N ALA A 13 -2.61 19.30 -4.02
CA ALA A 13 -1.77 18.31 -3.37
C ALA A 13 -0.88 17.64 -4.43
N SER A 14 0.44 17.69 -4.21
CA SER A 14 1.42 16.99 -5.01
C SER A 14 1.50 15.51 -4.60
N LYS A 15 1.95 14.66 -5.53
CA LYS A 15 2.18 13.25 -5.26
C LYS A 15 3.48 13.10 -4.45
N GLU A 16 3.36 12.94 -3.13
CA GLU A 16 4.50 12.85 -2.21
C GLU A 16 5.14 11.46 -2.14
N ILE A 17 4.41 10.43 -2.57
CA ILE A 17 4.86 9.04 -2.48
C ILE A 17 4.57 8.25 -3.76
N GLU A 18 5.44 7.30 -4.06
CA GLU A 18 5.23 6.27 -5.06
C GLU A 18 4.90 4.94 -4.37
N ILE A 19 3.75 4.35 -4.74
CA ILE A 19 3.31 3.07 -4.18
C ILE A 19 4.11 1.95 -4.83
N LEU A 20 4.94 1.25 -4.04
CA LEU A 20 5.71 0.10 -4.51
C LEU A 20 4.84 -1.16 -4.55
N THR A 21 4.00 -1.38 -3.54
CA THR A 21 3.14 -2.56 -3.44
C THR A 21 1.66 -2.20 -3.60
N ARG A 22 1.16 -2.26 -4.85
CA ARG A 22 -0.25 -2.00 -5.17
C ARG A 22 -1.19 -3.02 -4.52
N LYS A 23 -0.78 -4.29 -4.46
CA LYS A 23 -1.41 -5.35 -3.67
C LYS A 23 -0.52 -5.63 -2.45
N PRO A 24 -1.09 -5.92 -1.27
CA PRO A 24 -0.29 -6.27 -0.11
C PRO A 24 0.49 -7.56 -0.38
N ILE A 25 1.76 -7.58 0.04
CA ILE A 25 2.55 -8.81 0.06
C ILE A 25 2.08 -9.65 1.24
N VAL A 26 1.77 -10.91 0.98
CA VAL A 26 1.30 -11.89 1.96
C VAL A 26 2.44 -12.87 2.28
N PRO A 27 2.47 -13.42 3.49
CA PRO A 27 3.42 -14.47 3.86
C PRO A 27 3.23 -15.71 2.98
N THR A 28 4.29 -16.49 2.83
CA THR A 28 4.22 -17.79 2.15
C THR A 28 3.65 -18.88 3.05
N GLU A 29 3.23 -20.01 2.48
CA GLU A 29 2.70 -21.14 3.27
C GLU A 29 3.73 -21.69 4.26
N ALA A 30 5.00 -21.81 3.85
CA ALA A 30 6.10 -22.23 4.72
C ALA A 30 6.30 -21.27 5.92
N GLU A 31 6.20 -19.96 5.67
CA GLU A 31 6.33 -18.94 6.73
C GLU A 31 5.15 -18.99 7.71
N ILE A 32 3.94 -19.35 7.25
CA ILE A 32 2.78 -19.56 8.12
C ILE A 32 2.95 -20.83 8.96
N GLU A 33 3.56 -21.87 8.41
CA GLU A 33 3.80 -23.12 9.12
C GLU A 33 4.85 -22.94 10.23
N GLU A 34 5.96 -22.26 9.95
CA GLU A 34 6.98 -21.91 10.96
C GLU A 34 6.49 -20.83 11.94
N ASN A 35 5.68 -19.88 11.47
CA ASN A 35 5.13 -18.80 12.27
C ASN A 35 3.63 -18.60 12.00
N PRO A 36 2.74 -19.34 12.70
CA PRO A 36 1.29 -19.23 12.53
C PRO A 36 0.73 -17.81 12.75
N ARG A 37 1.44 -16.97 13.53
CA ARG A 37 1.04 -15.57 13.75
C ARG A 37 1.25 -14.69 12.52
N ALA A 38 2.09 -15.10 11.57
CA ALA A 38 2.33 -14.38 10.34
C ALA A 38 1.14 -14.43 9.38
N ARG A 39 0.22 -15.42 9.49
CA ARG A 39 -0.92 -15.64 8.58
C ARG A 39 -1.73 -14.38 8.22
N SER A 40 -1.84 -13.42 9.13
CA SER A 40 -2.61 -12.18 8.92
C SER A 40 -1.77 -11.00 8.45
N ALA A 41 -0.45 -11.14 8.31
CA ALA A 41 0.45 -10.07 7.90
C ALA A 41 0.18 -9.64 6.45
N LYS A 42 0.16 -8.32 6.23
CA LYS A 42 -0.08 -7.69 4.92
C LYS A 42 0.89 -6.54 4.75
N LEU A 43 2.01 -6.79 4.08
CA LEU A 43 3.07 -5.79 3.92
C LEU A 43 2.71 -4.79 2.82
N ARG A 44 2.83 -3.51 3.14
CA ARG A 44 2.64 -2.38 2.22
C ARG A 44 3.84 -1.44 2.32
N ALA A 45 4.34 -0.97 1.18
CA ALA A 45 5.51 -0.11 1.10
C ALA A 45 5.30 0.99 0.06
N CYS A 46 5.89 2.15 0.33
CA CYS A 46 5.93 3.28 -0.58
C CYS A 46 7.31 3.94 -0.52
N LEU A 47 7.72 4.51 -1.64
CA LEU A 47 8.91 5.32 -1.76
C LEU A 47 8.53 6.79 -1.61
N LYS A 48 9.26 7.53 -0.78
CA LYS A 48 9.08 8.99 -0.69
C LYS A 48 9.68 9.63 -1.93
N LEU A 49 8.88 10.40 -2.65
CA LEU A 49 9.34 11.24 -3.75
C LEU A 49 9.76 12.58 -3.12
N THR A 50 11.07 12.81 -3.09
CA THR A 50 11.68 14.01 -2.52
C THR A 50 11.28 15.27 -3.28
#